data_AF-A0A255EMC2-F1
#
_entry.id   AF-A0A255EMC2-F1
#
_cell.length_a   1.000
_cell.length_b   1.000
_cell.length_c   1.000
_cell.angle_alpha   90.00
_cell.angle_beta   90.00
_cell.angle_gamma   90.00
#
_symmetry.space_group_name_H-M   'P 1'
#
loop_
_entity.id
_entity.type
_entity.pdbx_description
1 polymer ?
#
loop_
_entity_poly.entity_id
_entity_poly.type
_entity_poly.pdbx_seq_one_letter_code
_entity_poly.pdbx_strand_id
1 'polypeptide(L)'
;MFSETGVTKPDLDINELNSRGSTYDTLTGATTDALSTVTDAVRAVLAKNKGASADAFKASVTRGGSIVEHLSEVSQAGQRTAAAYAGAASGGGSVQTAMVAVATTRRPYFWKAVMIGDHQYATKLLDATRKDLQRLEATGTRNVTQAFSSLNLPQPLPLGYGATSIDPRIEDDWRKPESEGGMSDEEKKDFLQQMADDYARENGFPPIEIDWNAHPGSLGVYIHPDTLKVDPANLDDPGIMETVIHEMQHRRQHTGYKAFRFPWQDEKNGMSREEAERWKRLNDDYVRGKGDDPNTPNDNEAYWERPVEVDAREAASGYMNDFSYDEYQKRKDPNYQPPTGGGTGTTDFHPPTWSEQGGKVDSAAQEFYITAEPVITMRPFAAKSNSPIESAAVAGDASCLVPWHRIVAGAKEGMTTVGSKMIGTGNDYSATEEDNASAAGRFWV
;
A
#
# COMPACT_ATOMS: atom_id res chain seq x y z
N MET A 1 10.15 -47.23 -2.93
CA MET A 1 11.48 -47.00 -2.32
C MET A 1 11.48 -45.91 -1.27
N PHE A 2 10.71 -44.82 -1.39
CA PHE A 2 10.61 -43.82 -0.31
C PHE A 2 10.18 -44.43 1.03
N SER A 3 9.07 -45.18 1.04
CA SER A 3 8.60 -45.92 2.23
C SER A 3 9.61 -46.91 2.78
N GLU A 4 10.30 -47.65 1.91
CA GLU A 4 11.27 -48.67 2.30
C GLU A 4 12.53 -48.05 2.90
N THR A 5 12.98 -46.89 2.38
CA THR A 5 14.18 -46.19 2.85
C THR A 5 13.92 -45.28 4.06
N GLY A 6 12.66 -44.97 4.35
CA GLY A 6 12.26 -43.99 5.36
C GLY A 6 12.56 -42.53 4.97
N VAL A 7 12.84 -42.26 3.69
CA VAL A 7 13.01 -40.89 3.18
C VAL A 7 11.66 -40.40 2.67
N THR A 8 11.26 -39.19 3.08
CA THR A 8 10.01 -38.56 2.64
C THR A 8 10.06 -38.31 1.13
N LYS A 9 8.99 -38.66 0.41
CA LYS A 9 8.87 -38.30 -1.00
C LYS A 9 8.58 -36.79 -1.07
N PRO A 10 9.41 -35.97 -1.74
CA PRO A 10 9.08 -34.56 -1.95
C PRO A 10 7.86 -34.43 -2.86
N ASP A 11 7.01 -33.46 -2.55
CA ASP A 11 5.84 -33.06 -3.34
C ASP A 11 5.76 -31.53 -3.50
N LEU A 12 6.91 -30.92 -3.82
CA LEU A 12 7.04 -29.50 -4.07
C LEU A 12 6.08 -29.06 -5.19
N ASP A 13 5.24 -28.07 -4.89
CA ASP A 13 4.34 -27.47 -5.88
C ASP A 13 5.09 -26.50 -6.80
N ILE A 14 5.71 -27.06 -7.84
CA ILE A 14 6.48 -26.31 -8.84
C ILE A 14 5.59 -25.30 -9.57
N ASN A 15 4.33 -25.64 -9.83
CA ASN A 15 3.41 -24.77 -10.55
C ASN A 15 3.03 -23.56 -9.70
N GLU A 16 2.74 -23.77 -8.42
CA GLU A 16 2.47 -22.68 -7.48
C GLU A 16 3.69 -21.75 -7.34
N LEU A 17 4.90 -22.30 -7.18
CA LEU A 17 6.11 -21.47 -7.11
C LEU A 17 6.31 -20.63 -8.39
N ASN A 18 6.14 -21.23 -9.57
CA ASN A 18 6.21 -20.47 -10.84
C ASN A 18 5.11 -19.41 -10.93
N SER A 19 3.89 -19.73 -10.52
CA SER A 19 2.77 -18.78 -10.49
C SER A 19 3.08 -17.57 -9.62
N ARG A 20 3.65 -17.79 -8.42
CA ARG A 20 4.12 -16.70 -7.54
C ARG A 20 5.20 -15.87 -8.21
N GLY A 21 6.16 -16.52 -8.87
CA GLY A 21 7.18 -15.82 -9.67
C GLY A 21 6.57 -14.89 -10.71
N SER A 22 5.60 -15.37 -11.50
CA SER A 22 4.87 -14.56 -12.49
C SER A 22 4.07 -13.41 -11.86
N THR A 23 3.52 -13.60 -10.67
CA THR A 23 2.84 -12.54 -9.91
C THR A 23 3.79 -11.39 -9.56
N TYR A 24 5.01 -11.69 -9.09
CA TYR A 24 6.02 -10.65 -8.81
C TYR A 24 6.60 -10.00 -10.08
N ASP A 25 6.66 -10.73 -11.19
CA ASP A 25 7.05 -10.17 -12.49
C ASP A 25 5.98 -9.18 -12.99
N THR A 26 4.70 -9.51 -12.79
CA THR A 26 3.58 -8.60 -13.09
C THR A 26 3.64 -7.32 -12.23
N LEU A 27 3.91 -7.45 -10.92
CA LEU A 27 4.14 -6.30 -10.04
C LEU A 27 5.31 -5.43 -10.52
N THR A 28 6.40 -6.06 -10.97
CA THR A 28 7.57 -5.35 -11.51
C THR A 28 7.20 -4.49 -12.71
N GLY A 29 6.41 -5.05 -13.64
CA GLY A 29 5.89 -4.31 -14.80
C GLY A 29 5.11 -3.08 -14.38
N ALA A 30 4.10 -3.27 -13.51
CA ALA A 30 3.28 -2.18 -12.99
C ALA A 30 4.09 -1.10 -12.26
N THR A 31 5.10 -1.50 -11.48
CA THR A 31 5.98 -0.56 -10.79
C THR A 31 6.80 0.27 -11.79
N THR A 32 7.25 -0.35 -12.88
CA THR A 32 8.02 0.30 -13.94
C THR A 32 7.16 1.30 -14.72
N ASP A 33 5.92 0.92 -15.02
CA ASP A 33 4.95 1.81 -15.69
C ASP A 33 4.57 3.01 -14.81
N ALA A 34 4.36 2.77 -13.51
CA ALA A 34 4.13 3.82 -12.52
C ALA A 34 5.34 4.77 -12.40
N LEU A 35 6.56 4.23 -12.30
CA LEU A 35 7.80 5.03 -12.27
C LEU A 35 7.94 5.90 -13.53
N SER A 36 7.65 5.35 -14.71
CA SER A 36 7.67 6.11 -15.96
C SER A 36 6.66 7.25 -15.92
N THR A 37 5.43 6.97 -15.47
CA THR A 37 4.36 7.97 -15.38
C THR A 37 4.72 9.10 -14.44
N VAL A 38 5.20 8.79 -13.22
CA VAL A 38 5.67 9.81 -12.26
C VAL A 38 6.80 10.64 -12.85
N THR A 39 7.80 9.99 -13.48
CA THR A 39 8.94 10.70 -14.07
C THR A 39 8.52 11.63 -15.21
N ASP A 40 7.58 11.20 -16.06
CA ASP A 40 7.06 12.00 -17.16
C ASP A 40 6.20 13.18 -16.67
N ALA A 41 5.37 12.94 -15.65
CA ALA A 41 4.58 13.97 -14.96
C ALA A 41 5.48 15.06 -14.35
N VAL A 42 6.52 14.65 -13.62
CA VAL A 42 7.55 15.55 -13.07
C VAL A 42 8.19 16.39 -14.17
N ARG A 43 8.62 15.75 -15.27
CA ARG A 43 9.23 16.45 -16.41
C ARG A 43 8.28 17.45 -17.05
N ALA A 44 7.01 17.08 -17.23
CA ALA A 44 5.99 17.93 -17.84
C ALA A 44 5.70 19.18 -16.98
N VAL A 45 5.60 19.02 -15.66
CA VAL A 45 5.44 20.14 -14.73
C VAL A 45 6.65 21.06 -14.77
N LEU A 46 7.87 20.53 -14.60
CA LEU A 46 9.09 21.35 -14.56
C LEU A 46 9.43 22.03 -15.90
N ALA A 47 8.94 21.52 -17.02
CA ALA A 47 9.12 22.14 -18.33
C ALA A 47 8.29 23.43 -18.52
N LYS A 48 7.17 23.55 -17.80
CA LYS A 48 6.22 24.67 -17.94
C LYS A 48 6.13 25.57 -16.71
N ASN A 49 6.84 25.23 -15.63
CA ASN A 49 6.74 25.91 -14.35
C ASN A 49 8.12 26.27 -13.79
N LYS A 50 8.25 27.48 -13.25
CA LYS A 50 9.44 27.99 -12.55
C LYS A 50 9.05 28.62 -11.20
N GLY A 51 10.04 28.80 -10.34
CA GLY A 51 9.89 29.45 -9.03
C GLY A 51 9.90 28.47 -7.86
N ALA A 52 9.65 28.98 -6.66
CA ALA A 52 9.85 28.25 -5.40
C ALA A 52 9.10 26.91 -5.36
N SER A 53 7.84 26.86 -5.81
CA SER A 53 7.04 25.62 -5.86
C SER A 53 7.64 24.58 -6.80
N ALA A 54 8.10 24.98 -7.99
CA ALA A 54 8.72 24.07 -8.94
C ALA A 54 10.08 23.55 -8.43
N ASP A 55 10.86 24.40 -7.75
CA ASP A 55 12.15 24.02 -7.17
C ASP A 55 11.97 23.08 -5.96
N ALA A 56 11.01 23.35 -5.09
CA ALA A 56 10.67 22.51 -3.94
C ALA A 56 10.10 21.15 -4.40
N PHE A 57 9.18 21.15 -5.38
CA PHE A 57 8.69 19.93 -6.02
C PHE A 57 9.82 19.12 -6.65
N LYS A 58 10.71 19.75 -7.42
CA LYS A 58 11.87 19.07 -7.99
C LYS A 58 12.72 18.43 -6.89
N ALA A 59 12.96 19.16 -5.79
CA ALA A 59 13.73 18.65 -4.68
C ALA A 59 13.06 17.45 -3.99
N SER A 60 11.74 17.47 -3.79
CA SER A 60 11.00 16.39 -3.14
C SER A 60 11.00 15.09 -3.96
N VAL A 61 10.90 15.19 -5.29
CA VAL A 61 10.83 14.01 -6.18
C VAL A 61 12.19 13.49 -6.66
N THR A 62 13.27 14.26 -6.52
CA THR A 62 14.62 13.87 -7.00
C THR A 62 15.67 13.60 -5.93
N ARG A 63 15.41 13.93 -4.66
CA ARG A 63 16.32 13.62 -3.54
C ARG A 63 16.25 12.15 -3.15
N GLY A 64 17.28 11.70 -2.41
CA GLY A 64 17.27 10.38 -1.79
C GLY A 64 16.05 10.22 -0.86
N GLY A 65 15.42 9.06 -0.91
CA GLY A 65 14.16 8.76 -0.22
C GLY A 65 12.91 9.24 -0.95
N SER A 66 13.01 9.72 -2.19
CA SER A 66 11.83 10.12 -2.96
C SER A 66 11.02 8.93 -3.46
N ILE A 67 9.76 9.20 -3.87
CA ILE A 67 8.93 8.17 -4.49
C ILE A 67 9.55 7.60 -5.77
N VAL A 68 10.32 8.39 -6.53
CA VAL A 68 10.99 7.94 -7.77
C VAL A 68 12.08 6.92 -7.44
N GLU A 69 12.90 7.19 -6.42
CA GLU A 69 13.89 6.23 -5.95
C GLU A 69 13.21 4.96 -5.40
N HIS A 70 12.18 5.13 -4.56
CA HIS A 70 11.46 4.01 -3.98
C HIS A 70 10.84 3.10 -5.05
N LEU A 71 10.12 3.63 -6.04
CA LEU A 71 9.56 2.82 -7.13
C LEU A 71 10.64 2.08 -7.93
N SER A 72 11.82 2.68 -8.14
CA SER A 72 12.96 2.00 -8.74
C SER A 72 13.44 0.81 -7.90
N GLU A 73 13.57 0.99 -6.58
CA GLU A 73 13.95 -0.07 -5.65
C GLU A 73 12.91 -1.20 -5.59
N VAL A 74 11.62 -0.85 -5.57
CA VAL A 74 10.49 -1.78 -5.59
C VAL A 74 10.50 -2.62 -6.87
N SER A 75 10.70 -2.00 -8.03
CA SER A 75 10.79 -2.72 -9.31
C SER A 75 11.95 -3.73 -9.31
N GLN A 76 13.14 -3.30 -8.87
CA GLN A 76 14.30 -4.21 -8.78
C GLN A 76 14.09 -5.34 -7.76
N ALA A 77 13.45 -5.07 -6.64
CA ALA A 77 13.12 -6.09 -5.65
C ALA A 77 12.08 -7.08 -6.18
N GLY A 78 11.12 -6.62 -6.98
CA GLY A 78 10.11 -7.44 -7.63
C GLY A 78 10.76 -8.46 -8.57
N GLN A 79 11.72 -8.01 -9.39
CA GLN A 79 12.51 -8.87 -10.27
C GLN A 79 13.29 -9.93 -9.49
N ARG A 80 13.97 -9.53 -8.41
CA ARG A 80 14.71 -10.47 -7.56
C ARG A 80 13.79 -11.51 -6.93
N THR A 81 12.59 -11.10 -6.51
CA THR A 81 11.60 -11.99 -5.90
C THR A 81 11.02 -12.96 -6.93
N ALA A 82 10.68 -12.48 -8.13
CA ALA A 82 10.25 -13.33 -9.24
C ALA A 82 11.32 -14.39 -9.58
N ALA A 83 12.58 -13.96 -9.68
CA ALA A 83 13.72 -14.85 -9.94
C ALA A 83 13.95 -15.86 -8.81
N ALA A 84 13.75 -15.48 -7.55
CA ALA A 84 13.86 -16.38 -6.40
C ALA A 84 12.84 -17.53 -6.48
N TYR A 85 11.57 -17.22 -6.76
CA TYR A 85 10.54 -18.25 -6.94
C TYR A 85 10.83 -19.17 -8.13
N ALA A 86 11.21 -18.62 -9.28
CA ALA A 86 11.58 -19.41 -10.45
C ALA A 86 12.82 -20.30 -10.18
N GLY A 87 13.81 -19.76 -9.46
CA GLY A 87 15.00 -20.48 -9.03
C GLY A 87 14.68 -21.63 -8.07
N ALA A 88 13.78 -21.41 -7.12
CA ALA A 88 13.30 -22.43 -6.20
C ALA A 88 12.52 -23.54 -6.92
N ALA A 89 11.63 -23.16 -7.85
CA ALA A 89 10.85 -24.09 -8.66
C ALA A 89 11.76 -25.00 -9.51
N SER A 90 12.74 -24.41 -10.20
CA SER A 90 13.71 -25.14 -11.03
C SER A 90 14.66 -26.00 -10.18
N GLY A 91 15.27 -25.40 -9.15
CA GLY A 91 16.28 -26.04 -8.30
C GLY A 91 15.71 -27.15 -7.42
N GLY A 92 14.52 -26.95 -6.84
CA GLY A 92 13.81 -27.96 -6.05
C GLY A 92 13.12 -29.02 -6.93
N GLY A 93 12.47 -28.59 -8.02
CA GLY A 93 11.73 -29.47 -8.92
C GLY A 93 12.61 -30.46 -9.69
N SER A 94 13.79 -30.03 -10.13
CA SER A 94 14.78 -30.93 -10.76
C SER A 94 15.25 -32.03 -9.80
N VAL A 95 15.50 -31.68 -8.53
CA VAL A 95 15.89 -32.64 -7.48
C VAL A 95 14.76 -33.59 -7.14
N GLN A 96 13.52 -33.09 -7.00
CA GLN A 96 12.34 -33.94 -6.80
C GLN A 96 12.21 -34.98 -7.91
N THR A 97 12.37 -34.56 -9.17
CA THR A 97 12.36 -35.46 -10.32
C THR A 97 13.44 -36.52 -10.23
N ALA A 98 14.67 -36.14 -9.86
CA ALA A 98 15.78 -37.07 -9.67
C ALA A 98 15.52 -38.07 -8.53
N MET A 99 14.97 -37.62 -7.40
CA MET A 99 14.61 -38.49 -6.27
C MET A 99 13.56 -39.53 -6.69
N VAL A 100 12.51 -39.10 -7.41
CA VAL A 100 11.48 -40.01 -7.93
C VAL A 100 12.07 -41.00 -8.93
N ALA A 101 12.97 -40.57 -9.80
CA ALA A 101 13.66 -41.46 -10.74
C ALA A 101 14.50 -42.51 -10.02
N VAL A 102 15.36 -42.12 -9.07
CA VAL A 102 16.16 -43.06 -8.26
C VAL A 102 15.26 -44.06 -7.53
N ALA A 103 14.20 -43.60 -6.88
CA ALA A 103 13.25 -44.44 -6.18
C ALA A 103 12.53 -45.42 -7.11
N THR A 104 12.14 -44.99 -8.30
CA THR A 104 11.44 -45.80 -9.30
C THR A 104 12.36 -46.84 -9.92
N THR A 105 13.56 -46.45 -10.34
CA THR A 105 14.54 -47.34 -10.97
C THR A 105 15.01 -48.43 -10.01
N ARG A 106 15.19 -48.14 -8.71
CA ARG A 106 15.71 -49.13 -7.74
C ARG A 106 14.64 -50.08 -7.19
N ARG A 107 13.35 -49.73 -7.30
CA ARG A 107 12.23 -50.51 -6.74
C ARG A 107 12.17 -51.95 -7.27
N PRO A 108 12.24 -52.22 -8.60
CA PRO A 108 12.13 -53.59 -9.11
C PRO A 108 13.27 -54.48 -8.65
N TYR A 109 14.50 -53.94 -8.58
CA TYR A 109 15.67 -54.69 -8.14
C TYR A 109 15.60 -55.06 -6.66
N PHE A 110 15.09 -54.15 -5.82
CA PHE A 110 14.85 -54.43 -4.41
C PHE A 110 13.86 -55.57 -4.23
N TRP A 111 12.68 -55.48 -4.85
CA TRP A 111 11.66 -56.53 -4.72
C TRP A 111 12.08 -57.86 -5.33
N LYS A 112 12.84 -57.85 -6.44
CA LYS A 112 13.43 -59.07 -6.99
C LYS A 112 14.35 -59.76 -5.98
N ALA A 113 15.23 -59.01 -5.33
CA ALA A 113 16.15 -59.55 -4.34
C ALA A 113 15.42 -60.12 -3.12
N VAL A 114 14.38 -59.42 -2.64
CA VAL A 114 13.51 -59.91 -1.55
C VAL A 114 12.82 -61.22 -1.95
N MET A 115 12.25 -61.30 -3.15
CA MET A 115 11.52 -62.50 -3.61
C MET A 115 12.42 -63.73 -3.78
N ILE A 116 13.69 -63.56 -4.13
CA ILE A 116 14.64 -64.69 -4.27
C ILE A 116 15.39 -65.01 -2.98
N GLY A 117 15.11 -64.31 -1.87
CA GLY A 117 15.76 -64.51 -0.58
C GLY A 117 17.17 -63.92 -0.46
N ASP A 118 17.60 -63.06 -1.40
CA ASP A 118 18.88 -62.35 -1.32
C ASP A 118 18.78 -61.12 -0.42
N HIS A 119 18.67 -61.37 0.88
CA HIS A 119 18.54 -60.32 1.88
C HIS A 119 19.77 -59.40 1.94
N GLN A 120 20.97 -59.92 1.68
CA GLN A 120 22.20 -59.11 1.70
C GLN A 120 22.21 -58.06 0.59
N TYR A 121 21.84 -58.45 -0.63
CA TYR A 121 21.72 -57.49 -1.73
C TYR A 121 20.57 -56.50 -1.48
N ALA A 122 19.43 -56.98 -0.99
CA ALA A 122 18.29 -56.11 -0.67
C ALA A 122 18.66 -55.02 0.35
N THR A 123 19.36 -55.37 1.43
CA THR A 123 19.85 -54.40 2.44
C THR A 123 20.86 -53.42 1.83
N LYS A 124 21.85 -53.89 1.07
CA LYS A 124 22.85 -53.01 0.44
C LYS A 124 22.21 -52.02 -0.54
N LEU A 125 21.25 -52.48 -1.34
CA LEU A 125 20.51 -51.63 -2.27
C LEU A 125 19.66 -50.60 -1.52
N LEU A 126 19.03 -51.00 -0.41
CA LEU A 126 18.24 -50.10 0.43
C LEU A 126 19.11 -48.98 1.02
N ASP A 127 20.25 -49.32 1.62
CA ASP A 127 21.20 -48.36 2.20
C ASP A 127 21.76 -47.40 1.15
N ALA A 128 22.14 -47.92 -0.02
CA ALA A 128 22.62 -47.10 -1.12
C ALA A 128 21.52 -46.15 -1.63
N THR A 129 20.27 -46.63 -1.74
CA THR A 129 19.11 -45.81 -2.12
C THR A 129 18.84 -44.71 -1.11
N ARG A 130 18.84 -45.04 0.18
CA ARG A 130 18.65 -44.05 1.24
C ARG A 130 19.70 -42.95 1.17
N LYS A 131 20.99 -43.30 1.05
CA LYS A 131 22.08 -42.32 0.96
C LYS A 131 21.98 -41.41 -0.26
N ASP A 132 21.60 -41.94 -1.41
CA ASP A 132 21.45 -41.14 -2.62
C ASP A 132 20.23 -40.21 -2.55
N LEU A 133 19.10 -40.70 -2.03
CA LEU A 133 17.91 -39.87 -1.80
C LEU A 133 18.18 -38.74 -0.80
N GLN A 134 18.87 -39.02 0.32
CA GLN A 134 19.25 -37.99 1.30
C GLN A 134 20.22 -36.94 0.73
N ARG A 135 21.16 -37.36 -0.14
CA ARG A 135 22.08 -36.42 -0.81
C ARG A 135 21.33 -35.50 -1.78
N LEU A 136 20.40 -36.07 -2.54
CA LEU A 136 19.53 -35.30 -3.43
C LEU A 136 18.67 -34.34 -2.63
N GLU A 137 18.00 -34.80 -1.57
CA GLU A 137 17.20 -33.96 -0.67
C GLU A 137 17.99 -32.77 -0.13
N ALA A 138 19.19 -33.00 0.40
CA ALA A 138 20.08 -31.93 0.87
C ALA A 138 20.49 -30.95 -0.24
N THR A 139 20.64 -31.43 -1.47
CA THR A 139 20.92 -30.58 -2.65
C THR A 139 19.71 -29.73 -3.00
N GLY A 140 18.51 -30.30 -3.00
CA GLY A 140 17.25 -29.58 -3.26
C GLY A 140 16.99 -28.50 -2.21
N THR A 141 17.13 -28.84 -0.93
CA THR A 141 17.01 -27.88 0.17
C THR A 141 18.00 -26.72 0.00
N ARG A 142 19.26 -27.00 -0.36
CA ARG A 142 20.26 -25.96 -0.60
C ARG A 142 19.89 -25.08 -1.79
N ASN A 143 19.47 -25.67 -2.90
CA ASN A 143 19.07 -24.93 -4.10
C ASN A 143 17.91 -23.97 -3.81
N VAL A 144 16.88 -24.44 -3.11
CA VAL A 144 15.73 -23.62 -2.71
C VAL A 144 16.16 -22.51 -1.75
N THR A 145 16.93 -22.85 -0.71
CA THR A 145 17.42 -21.86 0.26
C THR A 145 18.27 -20.78 -0.41
N GLN A 146 19.15 -21.17 -1.33
CA GLN A 146 20.00 -20.25 -2.07
C GLN A 146 19.19 -19.33 -2.99
N ALA A 147 18.11 -19.82 -3.61
CA ALA A 147 17.26 -19.01 -4.46
C ALA A 147 16.66 -17.81 -3.71
N PHE A 148 16.33 -17.96 -2.43
CA PHE A 148 15.82 -16.88 -1.58
C PHE A 148 16.92 -16.09 -0.84
N SER A 149 18.17 -16.55 -0.84
CA SER A 149 19.25 -15.96 -0.03
C SER A 149 19.69 -14.54 -0.47
N SER A 150 19.39 -14.15 -1.71
CA SER A 150 19.73 -12.83 -2.26
C SER A 150 18.57 -11.84 -2.20
N LEU A 151 17.49 -12.17 -1.49
CA LEU A 151 16.38 -11.24 -1.30
C LEU A 151 16.79 -10.10 -0.37
N ASN A 152 17.08 -8.97 -0.99
CA ASN A 152 17.13 -7.68 -0.32
C ASN A 152 15.89 -6.89 -0.75
N LEU A 153 14.96 -6.68 0.19
CA LEU A 153 13.74 -5.93 -0.05
C LEU A 153 13.94 -4.48 0.45
N PRO A 154 13.43 -3.47 -0.26
CA PRO A 154 13.51 -2.10 0.21
C PRO A 154 12.74 -1.96 1.52
N GLN A 155 13.12 -0.96 2.32
CA GLN A 155 12.25 -0.54 3.40
C GLN A 155 10.97 0.07 2.80
N PRO A 156 9.81 -0.11 3.44
CA PRO A 156 8.62 0.65 3.06
C PRO A 156 8.96 2.14 3.04
N LEU A 157 8.40 2.86 2.07
CA LEU A 157 8.49 4.32 2.10
C LEU A 157 7.92 4.80 3.44
N PRO A 158 8.66 5.56 4.25
CA PRO A 158 8.15 6.05 5.51
C PRO A 158 6.91 6.89 5.22
N LEU A 159 5.76 6.37 5.62
CA LEU A 159 4.51 7.09 5.56
C LEU A 159 4.63 8.23 6.56
N GLY A 160 4.65 9.48 6.07
CA GLY A 160 4.51 10.62 6.96
C GLY A 160 3.14 10.51 7.62
N TYR A 161 3.10 10.24 8.92
CA TYR A 161 1.88 10.40 9.71
C TYR A 161 1.35 11.80 9.46
N GLY A 162 0.22 11.93 8.77
CA GLY A 162 -0.51 13.19 8.65
C GLY A 162 0.33 14.39 8.21
N ALA A 163 1.11 14.27 7.14
CA ALA A 163 1.71 15.44 6.51
C ALA A 163 1.01 15.73 5.18
N THR A 164 -0.33 15.81 5.23
CA THR A 164 -0.98 16.82 4.41
C THR A 164 -0.72 18.18 5.03
N SER A 165 -0.44 19.11 4.14
CA SER A 165 -0.19 20.48 4.50
C SER A 165 -1.52 21.21 4.47
N ILE A 166 -2.16 21.24 5.64
CA ILE A 166 -3.14 22.29 5.90
C ILE A 166 -2.45 23.60 5.50
N ASP A 167 -3.16 24.43 4.75
CA ASP A 167 -2.59 25.71 4.32
C ASP A 167 -2.03 26.44 5.56
N PRO A 168 -0.75 26.85 5.58
CA PRO A 168 -0.18 27.52 6.75
C PRO A 168 -1.00 28.73 7.20
N ARG A 169 -1.71 29.39 6.27
CA ARG A 169 -2.64 30.50 6.59
C ARG A 169 -3.87 30.01 7.36
N ILE A 170 -4.39 28.82 7.04
CA ILE A 170 -5.46 28.16 7.80
C ILE A 170 -4.92 27.74 9.17
N GLU A 171 -3.73 27.12 9.23
CA GLU A 171 -3.14 26.72 10.52
C GLU A 171 -2.94 27.92 11.45
N ASP A 172 -2.36 29.00 10.93
CA ASP A 172 -2.16 30.25 11.65
C ASP A 172 -3.49 30.83 12.12
N ASP A 173 -4.52 30.88 11.27
CA ASP A 173 -5.84 31.41 11.65
C ASP A 173 -6.62 30.52 12.63
N TRP A 174 -6.50 29.20 12.50
CA TRP A 174 -7.14 28.21 13.38
C TRP A 174 -6.59 28.28 14.81
N ARG A 175 -5.28 28.55 14.94
CA ARG A 175 -4.58 28.67 16.23
C ARG A 175 -4.68 30.07 16.85
N LYS A 176 -5.22 31.07 16.14
CA LYS A 176 -5.38 32.41 16.71
C LYS A 176 -6.31 32.37 17.93
N PRO A 177 -5.98 33.07 19.01
CA PRO A 177 -6.91 33.28 20.11
C PRO A 177 -8.17 34.01 19.65
N GLU A 178 -9.31 33.72 20.29
CA GLU A 178 -10.58 34.43 20.05
C GLU A 178 -10.43 35.96 20.20
N SER A 179 -9.59 36.40 21.15
CA SER A 179 -9.27 37.82 21.37
C SER A 179 -8.59 38.52 20.19
N GLU A 180 -8.04 37.75 19.24
CA GLU A 180 -7.36 38.22 18.04
C GLU A 180 -8.17 37.93 16.76
N GLY A 181 -9.45 37.56 16.90
CA GLY A 181 -10.34 37.23 15.78
C GLY A 181 -10.22 35.77 15.31
N GLY A 182 -9.62 34.89 16.12
CA GLY A 182 -9.72 33.45 15.94
C GLY A 182 -11.10 32.90 16.30
N MET A 183 -11.37 31.65 15.93
CA MET A 183 -12.62 30.96 16.27
C MET A 183 -12.59 30.47 17.73
N SER A 184 -13.70 30.64 18.44
CA SER A 184 -13.97 29.95 19.70
C SER A 184 -14.08 28.43 19.50
N ASP A 185 -13.97 27.66 20.58
CA ASP A 185 -14.13 26.20 20.52
C ASP A 185 -15.47 25.77 19.90
N GLU A 186 -16.54 26.52 20.17
CA GLU A 186 -17.85 26.21 19.62
C GLU A 186 -17.92 26.51 18.12
N GLU A 187 -17.34 27.62 17.67
CA GLU A 187 -17.22 27.93 16.24
C GLU A 187 -16.35 26.89 15.51
N LYS A 188 -15.28 26.39 16.15
CA LYS A 188 -14.47 25.28 15.61
C LYS A 188 -15.28 23.99 15.48
N LYS A 189 -16.10 23.65 16.48
CA LYS A 189 -16.99 22.49 16.39
C LYS A 189 -18.03 22.64 15.29
N ASP A 190 -18.66 23.81 15.17
CA ASP A 190 -19.62 24.11 14.11
C ASP A 190 -18.96 24.04 12.72
N PHE A 191 -17.71 24.49 12.61
CA PHE A 191 -16.92 24.38 11.38
C PHE A 191 -16.66 22.91 11.02
N LEU A 192 -16.20 22.10 11.97
CA LEU A 192 -15.94 20.67 11.78
C LEU A 192 -17.23 19.90 11.46
N GLN A 193 -18.35 20.27 12.08
CA GLN A 193 -19.68 19.72 11.76
C GLN A 193 -20.08 20.06 10.31
N GLN A 194 -19.87 21.29 9.86
CA GLN A 194 -20.11 21.68 8.46
C GLN A 194 -19.26 20.87 7.48
N MET A 195 -17.98 20.62 7.80
CA MET A 195 -17.12 19.74 6.99
C MET A 195 -17.69 18.32 6.88
N ALA A 196 -18.10 17.71 8.01
CA ALA A 196 -18.71 16.39 8.02
C ALA A 196 -20.02 16.36 7.20
N ASP A 197 -20.83 17.41 7.29
CA ASP A 197 -22.10 17.52 6.58
C ASP A 197 -21.94 17.75 5.07
N ASP A 198 -20.97 18.55 4.65
CA ASP A 198 -20.58 18.73 3.24
C ASP A 198 -20.14 17.38 2.67
N TYR A 199 -19.19 16.72 3.34
CA TYR A 199 -18.69 15.42 2.92
C TYR A 199 -19.81 14.38 2.82
N ALA A 200 -20.72 14.33 3.81
CA ALA A 200 -21.89 13.46 3.78
C ALA A 200 -22.77 13.74 2.56
N ARG A 201 -23.09 15.01 2.29
CA ARG A 201 -23.95 15.42 1.15
C ARG A 201 -23.31 15.09 -0.19
N GLU A 202 -22.04 15.39 -0.37
CA GLU A 202 -21.30 15.10 -1.60
C GLU A 202 -21.28 13.59 -1.92
N ASN A 203 -21.23 12.76 -0.88
CA ASN A 203 -21.21 11.31 -1.02
C ASN A 203 -22.60 10.65 -0.87
N GLY A 204 -23.68 11.44 -0.79
CA GLY A 204 -25.06 10.94 -0.77
C GLY A 204 -25.52 10.30 0.54
N PHE A 205 -24.89 10.65 1.66
CA PHE A 205 -25.26 10.22 3.01
C PHE A 205 -26.05 11.31 3.75
N PRO A 206 -26.95 10.95 4.68
CA PRO A 206 -27.53 11.94 5.58
C PRO A 206 -26.43 12.53 6.49
N PRO A 207 -26.50 13.84 6.83
CA PRO A 207 -25.68 14.43 7.89
C PRO A 207 -25.64 13.57 9.17
N ILE A 208 -24.51 13.61 9.88
CA ILE A 208 -24.29 12.90 11.16
C ILE A 208 -23.74 13.91 12.15
N GLU A 209 -24.33 13.96 13.35
CA GLU A 209 -23.85 14.82 14.41
C GLU A 209 -22.53 14.28 14.98
N ILE A 210 -21.54 15.15 15.16
CA ILE A 210 -20.29 14.81 15.83
C ILE A 210 -20.55 14.67 17.34
N ASP A 211 -20.22 13.50 17.88
CA ASP A 211 -20.17 13.23 19.30
C ASP A 211 -18.82 13.68 19.87
N TRP A 212 -18.81 14.79 20.61
CA TRP A 212 -17.60 15.37 21.23
C TRP A 212 -17.13 14.64 22.49
N ASN A 213 -17.43 13.35 22.63
CA ASN A 213 -16.88 12.50 23.68
C ASN A 213 -15.64 11.75 23.17
N ALA A 214 -14.49 12.01 23.79
CA ALA A 214 -13.23 11.37 23.45
C ALA A 214 -13.33 9.83 23.45
N HIS A 215 -12.79 9.20 22.42
CA HIS A 215 -12.55 7.76 22.41
C HIS A 215 -11.14 7.49 22.96
N PRO A 216 -10.94 6.51 23.87
CA PRO A 216 -9.62 6.23 24.42
C PRO A 216 -8.58 6.00 23.32
N GLY A 217 -7.52 6.83 23.32
CA GLY A 217 -6.37 6.66 22.44
C GLY A 217 -6.58 7.07 20.97
N SER A 218 -7.62 7.85 20.64
CA SER A 218 -7.83 8.35 19.27
C SER A 218 -8.26 9.81 19.24
N LEU A 219 -7.87 10.53 18.18
CA LEU A 219 -8.32 11.90 17.87
C LEU A 219 -9.77 11.92 17.37
N GLY A 220 -10.19 10.84 16.72
CA GLY A 220 -11.55 10.62 16.26
C GLY A 220 -11.80 9.14 16.00
N VAL A 221 -13.07 8.74 15.91
CA VAL A 221 -13.44 7.40 15.48
C VAL A 221 -14.84 7.40 14.92
N TYR A 222 -15.02 6.77 13.76
CA TYR A 222 -16.32 6.36 13.30
C TYR A 222 -16.69 4.96 13.84
N ILE A 223 -17.77 4.89 14.61
CA ILE A 223 -18.35 3.65 15.12
C ILE A 223 -19.63 3.38 14.34
N HIS A 224 -19.62 2.29 13.56
CA HIS A 224 -20.79 1.83 12.83
C HIS A 224 -21.97 1.53 13.78
N PRO A 225 -23.22 1.94 13.46
CA PRO A 225 -23.67 2.47 12.17
C PRO A 225 -23.72 3.99 11.98
N ASP A 226 -23.64 4.79 13.03
CA ASP A 226 -24.04 6.19 12.96
C ASP A 226 -23.43 7.07 14.05
N THR A 227 -22.24 6.73 14.55
CA THR A 227 -21.55 7.55 15.55
C THR A 227 -20.19 8.01 15.01
N LEU A 228 -20.01 9.32 14.86
CA LEU A 228 -18.71 9.95 14.61
C LEU A 228 -18.28 10.61 15.92
N LYS A 229 -17.21 10.11 16.55
CA LYS A 229 -16.63 10.74 17.74
C LYS A 229 -15.40 11.54 17.37
N VAL A 230 -15.24 12.71 17.97
CA VAL A 230 -14.04 13.55 17.83
C VAL A 230 -13.63 14.03 19.21
N ASP A 231 -12.34 13.97 19.53
CA ASP A 231 -11.83 14.39 20.84
C ASP A 231 -11.72 15.92 20.92
N PRO A 232 -12.55 16.60 21.75
CA PRO A 232 -12.54 18.05 21.86
C PRO A 232 -11.24 18.59 22.47
N ALA A 233 -10.41 17.75 23.12
CA ALA A 233 -9.12 18.18 23.65
C ALA A 233 -8.11 18.57 22.55
N ASN A 234 -8.40 18.25 21.29
CA ASN A 234 -7.52 18.52 20.15
C ASN A 234 -8.05 19.63 19.22
N LEU A 235 -9.03 20.44 19.65
CA LEU A 235 -9.56 21.55 18.85
C LEU A 235 -8.52 22.65 18.55
N ASP A 236 -7.41 22.71 19.30
CA ASP A 236 -6.30 23.62 19.00
C ASP A 236 -5.35 23.09 17.92
N ASP A 237 -5.47 21.82 17.56
CA ASP A 237 -4.71 21.21 16.48
C ASP A 237 -5.54 21.23 15.17
N PRO A 238 -5.13 21.99 14.13
CA PRO A 238 -5.83 22.01 12.85
C PRO A 238 -5.88 20.63 12.18
N GLY A 239 -5.00 19.68 12.55
CA GLY A 239 -5.06 18.27 12.11
C GLY A 239 -6.39 17.56 12.44
N ILE A 240 -7.20 18.13 13.34
CA ILE A 240 -8.56 17.63 13.63
C ILE A 240 -9.50 17.71 12.41
N MET A 241 -9.25 18.64 11.47
CA MET A 241 -9.99 18.75 10.21
C MET A 241 -9.80 17.50 9.34
N GLU A 242 -8.57 17.01 9.23
CA GLU A 242 -8.26 15.76 8.52
C GLU A 242 -8.90 14.56 9.20
N THR A 243 -8.84 14.52 10.53
CA THR A 243 -9.46 13.46 11.33
C THR A 243 -10.95 13.33 11.00
N VAL A 244 -11.69 14.45 10.94
CA VAL A 244 -13.12 14.42 10.60
C VAL A 244 -13.36 13.79 9.23
N ILE A 245 -12.58 14.16 8.20
CA ILE A 245 -12.75 13.61 6.86
C ILE A 245 -12.33 12.14 6.79
N HIS A 246 -11.24 11.77 7.46
CA HIS A 246 -10.75 10.40 7.58
C HIS A 246 -11.83 9.48 8.16
N GLU A 247 -12.42 9.86 9.29
CA GLU A 247 -13.49 9.09 9.93
C GLU A 247 -14.78 9.07 9.09
N MET A 248 -15.07 10.14 8.36
CA MET A 248 -16.19 10.17 7.41
C MET A 248 -15.95 9.27 6.19
N GLN A 249 -14.71 9.05 5.76
CA GLN A 249 -14.39 8.02 4.77
C GLN A 249 -14.63 6.62 5.36
N HIS A 250 -14.31 6.36 6.63
CA HIS A 250 -14.72 5.10 7.29
C HIS A 250 -16.23 4.92 7.32
N ARG A 251 -17.00 5.99 7.54
CA ARG A 251 -18.46 5.96 7.37
C ARG A 251 -18.85 5.54 5.96
N ARG A 252 -18.25 6.13 4.92
CA ARG A 252 -18.51 5.73 3.53
C ARG A 252 -18.24 4.24 3.30
N GLN A 253 -17.10 3.76 3.79
CA GLN A 253 -16.68 2.36 3.69
C GLN A 253 -17.65 1.41 4.43
N HIS A 254 -18.16 1.81 5.60
CA HIS A 254 -19.10 1.02 6.41
C HIS A 254 -20.56 1.10 5.94
N THR A 255 -21.08 2.28 5.63
CA THR A 255 -22.51 2.47 5.27
C THR A 255 -22.81 1.96 3.86
N GLY A 256 -21.78 1.82 3.02
CA GLY A 256 -21.81 1.01 1.82
C GLY A 256 -22.23 -0.45 2.05
N TYR A 257 -22.29 -0.99 3.26
CA TYR A 257 -22.62 -2.42 3.44
C TYR A 257 -24.04 -2.86 2.98
N LYS A 258 -25.01 -1.94 2.84
CA LYS A 258 -26.34 -2.24 2.24
C LYS A 258 -26.51 -1.76 0.79
N ALA A 259 -25.62 -0.89 0.32
CA ALA A 259 -25.59 -0.36 -1.04
C ALA A 259 -24.16 0.10 -1.35
N PHE A 260 -23.25 -0.87 -1.51
CA PHE A 260 -21.82 -0.57 -1.57
C PHE A 260 -21.60 0.38 -2.74
N ARG A 261 -21.03 1.56 -2.44
CA ARG A 261 -20.35 2.43 -3.39
C ARG A 261 -18.96 2.77 -2.88
N PHE A 262 -18.02 1.85 -3.07
CA PHE A 262 -16.59 2.12 -2.99
C PHE A 262 -16.22 3.28 -3.94
N PRO A 263 -15.08 3.98 -3.78
CA PRO A 263 -14.66 5.10 -4.64
C PRO A 263 -14.85 4.87 -6.14
N TRP A 264 -14.78 3.62 -6.58
CA TRP A 264 -14.90 3.19 -7.96
C TRP A 264 -16.30 2.75 -8.43
N GLN A 265 -17.23 2.60 -7.50
CA GLN A 265 -18.66 2.51 -7.81
C GLN A 265 -19.27 3.92 -8.00
N ASP A 266 -18.45 4.96 -7.88
CA ASP A 266 -18.65 6.27 -8.47
C ASP A 266 -18.00 6.25 -9.86
N GLU A 267 -18.79 6.37 -10.94
CA GLU A 267 -18.27 6.37 -12.33
C GLU A 267 -17.27 7.50 -12.59
N LYS A 268 -17.11 8.42 -11.63
CA LYS A 268 -16.10 9.48 -11.60
C LYS A 268 -14.65 8.96 -11.46
N ASN A 269 -14.42 7.75 -10.89
CA ASN A 269 -13.07 7.26 -10.53
C ASN A 269 -12.64 5.89 -11.14
N GLY A 270 -13.37 5.33 -12.10
CA GLY A 270 -12.81 4.38 -13.09
C GLY A 270 -12.51 2.90 -12.73
N MET A 271 -12.84 2.37 -11.55
CA MET A 271 -12.61 0.94 -11.18
C MET A 271 -13.92 0.09 -11.16
N SER A 272 -13.85 -1.23 -11.36
CA SER A 272 -15.04 -2.08 -11.64
C SER A 272 -15.76 -2.65 -10.39
N ARG A 273 -17.01 -3.12 -10.54
CA ARG A 273 -17.79 -3.76 -9.45
C ARG A 273 -17.17 -5.07 -8.92
N GLU A 274 -16.60 -5.89 -9.80
CA GLU A 274 -15.97 -7.16 -9.42
C GLU A 274 -14.72 -6.93 -8.56
N GLU A 275 -14.02 -5.83 -8.83
CA GLU A 275 -12.91 -5.32 -8.06
C GLU A 275 -13.33 -4.78 -6.68
N ALA A 276 -14.55 -4.25 -6.60
CA ALA A 276 -15.22 -3.87 -5.37
C ALA A 276 -15.39 -5.02 -4.38
N GLU A 277 -16.01 -6.08 -4.87
CA GLU A 277 -16.30 -7.28 -4.08
C GLU A 277 -15.02 -8.03 -3.72
N ARG A 278 -13.93 -7.84 -4.49
CA ARG A 278 -12.58 -8.33 -4.20
C ARG A 278 -11.99 -7.61 -2.98
N TRP A 279 -11.92 -6.28 -2.97
CA TRP A 279 -11.42 -5.50 -1.82
C TRP A 279 -12.19 -5.76 -0.53
N LYS A 280 -13.50 -5.95 -0.60
CA LYS A 280 -14.33 -6.35 0.55
C LYS A 280 -13.85 -7.67 1.18
N ARG A 281 -13.61 -8.69 0.36
CA ARG A 281 -13.11 -9.99 0.84
C ARG A 281 -11.71 -9.87 1.45
N LEU A 282 -10.87 -9.00 0.90
CA LEU A 282 -9.53 -8.77 1.42
C LEU A 282 -9.57 -8.11 2.80
N ASN A 283 -10.41 -7.09 2.98
CA ASN A 283 -10.57 -6.49 4.30
C ASN A 283 -11.11 -7.53 5.30
N ASP A 284 -12.11 -8.33 4.92
CA ASP A 284 -12.68 -9.37 5.81
C ASP A 284 -11.68 -10.50 6.15
N ASP A 285 -10.87 -10.97 5.18
CA ASP A 285 -9.87 -12.03 5.35
C ASP A 285 -8.62 -11.52 6.11
N TYR A 286 -8.21 -10.26 5.92
CA TYR A 286 -7.05 -9.65 6.60
C TYR A 286 -7.39 -9.18 8.01
N VAL A 287 -8.60 -8.66 8.25
CA VAL A 287 -9.10 -8.21 9.56
C VAL A 287 -9.18 -9.37 10.56
N ARG A 288 -9.57 -10.58 10.12
CA ARG A 288 -9.71 -11.75 11.02
C ARG A 288 -8.50 -12.68 11.04
N GLY A 289 -7.70 -12.71 9.97
CA GLY A 289 -6.60 -13.68 9.83
C GLY A 289 -5.32 -13.30 10.56
N LYS A 290 -5.06 -12.01 10.77
CA LYS A 290 -3.79 -11.51 11.36
C LYS A 290 -3.96 -10.55 12.54
N GLY A 291 -5.14 -9.96 12.73
CA GLY A 291 -5.46 -9.16 13.93
C GLY A 291 -5.91 -10.00 15.14
N ASP A 292 -6.37 -11.23 14.90
CA ASP A 292 -6.93 -12.11 15.94
C ASP A 292 -5.96 -13.22 16.41
N ASP A 293 -4.68 -13.21 16.00
CA ASP A 293 -3.68 -14.07 16.65
C ASP A 293 -3.25 -13.39 17.97
N PRO A 294 -3.62 -13.94 19.15
CA PRO A 294 -3.32 -13.37 20.45
C PRO A 294 -1.82 -13.32 20.79
N ASN A 295 -0.95 -13.87 19.94
CA ASN A 295 0.51 -13.77 20.06
C ASN A 295 1.15 -12.73 19.13
N THR A 296 0.38 -12.07 18.27
CA THR A 296 0.89 -10.91 17.53
C THR A 296 0.89 -9.74 18.50
N PRO A 297 2.04 -9.07 18.77
CA PRO A 297 2.05 -7.86 19.57
C PRO A 297 1.00 -6.88 19.00
N ASN A 298 0.41 -6.04 19.84
CA ASN A 298 -0.48 -4.94 19.45
C ASN A 298 0.18 -4.09 18.35
N ASP A 299 0.10 -4.51 17.10
CA ASP A 299 0.86 -3.93 16.01
C ASP A 299 -0.01 -2.83 15.40
N ASN A 300 -0.15 -1.74 16.16
CA ASN A 300 -0.75 -0.50 15.65
C ASN A 300 -0.05 -0.08 14.34
N GLU A 301 1.23 -0.40 14.15
CA GLU A 301 1.95 -0.19 12.87
C GLU A 301 1.33 -0.95 11.69
N ALA A 302 0.92 -2.21 11.88
CA ALA A 302 0.23 -3.00 10.85
C ALA A 302 -1.24 -2.59 10.65
N TYR A 303 -1.82 -1.81 11.56
CA TYR A 303 -3.15 -1.21 11.39
C TYR A 303 -3.11 -0.10 10.34
N TRP A 304 -2.14 0.81 10.44
CA TRP A 304 -2.03 1.97 9.56
C TRP A 304 -1.83 1.62 8.09
N GLU A 305 -1.11 0.55 7.79
CA GLU A 305 -0.81 0.12 6.42
C GLU A 305 -1.97 -0.67 5.76
N ARG A 306 -3.10 -0.81 6.45
CA ARG A 306 -4.26 -1.53 5.92
C ARG A 306 -4.88 -0.74 4.75
N PRO A 307 -5.39 -1.41 3.71
CA PRO A 307 -6.01 -0.75 2.56
C PRO A 307 -7.13 0.24 2.93
N VAL A 308 -7.92 -0.10 3.96
CA VAL A 308 -9.03 0.72 4.46
C VAL A 308 -8.55 2.03 5.11
N GLU A 309 -7.41 1.99 5.80
CA GLU A 309 -6.77 3.13 6.46
C GLU A 309 -6.01 4.00 5.45
N VAL A 310 -5.36 3.36 4.47
CA VAL A 310 -4.72 4.04 3.33
C VAL A 310 -5.76 4.89 2.58
N ASP A 311 -6.90 4.30 2.22
CA ASP A 311 -7.99 5.00 1.53
C ASP A 311 -8.60 6.14 2.36
N ALA A 312 -8.74 5.96 3.68
CA ALA A 312 -9.20 7.00 4.60
C ALA A 312 -8.24 8.19 4.68
N ARG A 313 -6.93 7.93 4.75
CA ARG A 313 -5.90 8.99 4.67
C ARG A 313 -5.86 9.69 3.32
N GLU A 314 -5.97 8.94 2.21
CA GLU A 314 -6.01 9.51 0.86
C GLU A 314 -7.22 10.44 0.68
N ALA A 315 -8.40 10.03 1.17
CA ALA A 315 -9.61 10.86 1.11
C ALA A 315 -9.47 12.15 1.92
N ALA A 316 -8.96 12.05 3.16
CA ALA A 316 -8.68 13.22 3.99
C ALA A 316 -7.65 14.14 3.34
N SER A 317 -6.58 13.57 2.80
CA SER A 317 -5.50 14.30 2.16
C SER A 317 -5.97 15.03 0.89
N GLY A 318 -6.72 14.33 0.03
CA GLY A 318 -7.29 14.90 -1.19
C GLY A 318 -8.23 16.06 -0.88
N TYR A 319 -9.12 15.87 0.11
CA TYR A 319 -10.01 16.95 0.57
C TYR A 319 -9.23 18.16 1.05
N MET A 320 -8.23 17.96 1.93
CA MET A 320 -7.45 19.08 2.48
C MET A 320 -6.54 19.74 1.44
N ASN A 321 -6.08 19.04 0.40
CA ASN A 321 -5.30 19.64 -0.68
C ASN A 321 -6.16 20.50 -1.63
N ASP A 322 -7.44 20.16 -1.79
CA ASP A 322 -8.40 20.96 -2.55
C ASP A 322 -9.01 22.11 -1.71
N PHE A 323 -8.96 22.00 -0.39
CA PHE A 323 -9.50 22.99 0.54
C PHE A 323 -8.61 24.24 0.61
N SER A 324 -9.03 25.32 -0.03
CA SER A 324 -8.30 26.59 -0.11
C SER A 324 -8.54 27.50 1.11
N TYR A 325 -7.61 28.42 1.38
CA TYR A 325 -7.80 29.44 2.42
C TYR A 325 -9.05 30.31 2.17
N ASP A 326 -9.38 30.59 0.90
CA ASP A 326 -10.60 31.34 0.56
C ASP A 326 -11.87 30.56 0.90
N GLU A 327 -11.86 29.24 0.71
CA GLU A 327 -12.99 28.40 1.11
C GLU A 327 -13.12 28.33 2.63
N TYR A 328 -12.00 28.20 3.34
CA TYR A 328 -11.94 28.31 4.80
C TYR A 328 -12.54 29.64 5.29
N GLN A 329 -12.14 30.77 4.72
CA GLN A 329 -12.68 32.08 5.09
C GLN A 329 -14.17 32.23 4.77
N LYS A 330 -14.65 31.69 3.64
CA LYS A 330 -16.10 31.69 3.31
C LYS A 330 -16.93 30.88 4.29
N ARG A 331 -16.39 29.78 4.81
CA ARG A 331 -17.07 28.96 5.83
C ARG A 331 -17.10 29.67 7.19
N LYS A 332 -16.00 30.35 7.55
CA LYS A 332 -15.91 31.17 8.76
C LYS A 332 -16.80 32.42 8.70
N ASP A 333 -16.81 33.13 7.57
CA ASP A 333 -17.66 34.29 7.29
C ASP A 333 -18.32 34.14 5.91
N PRO A 334 -19.64 33.85 5.85
CA PRO A 334 -20.39 33.72 4.61
C PRO A 334 -20.36 34.96 3.70
N ASN A 335 -19.96 36.13 4.22
CA ASN A 335 -19.84 37.38 3.45
C ASN A 335 -18.43 37.63 2.89
N TYR A 336 -17.46 36.75 3.17
CA TYR A 336 -16.08 36.91 2.69
C TYR A 336 -16.03 37.05 1.17
N GLN A 337 -15.42 38.15 0.71
CA GLN A 337 -15.09 38.38 -0.69
C GLN A 337 -13.57 38.27 -0.83
N PRO A 338 -13.06 37.34 -1.65
CA PRO A 338 -11.63 37.19 -1.81
C PRO A 338 -11.03 38.47 -2.44
N PRO A 339 -9.78 38.83 -2.08
CA PRO A 339 -9.11 39.97 -2.67
C PRO A 339 -9.09 39.87 -4.20
N THR A 340 -9.70 40.82 -4.90
CA THR A 340 -9.67 40.88 -6.36
C THR A 340 -8.42 41.64 -6.81
N GLY A 341 -7.25 40.98 -6.72
CA GLY A 341 -5.95 41.58 -6.99
C GLY A 341 -5.05 40.71 -7.86
N GLY A 342 -5.18 40.82 -9.18
CA GLY A 342 -4.28 40.19 -10.14
C GLY A 342 -2.90 40.84 -10.13
N GLY A 343 -1.91 40.12 -9.61
CA GLY A 343 -0.50 40.41 -9.85
C GLY A 343 -0.14 39.99 -11.28
N THR A 344 0.11 40.94 -12.16
CA THR A 344 0.60 40.69 -13.53
C THR A 344 2.10 40.37 -13.58
N GLY A 345 2.63 39.74 -12.53
CA GLY A 345 3.99 39.21 -12.52
C GLY A 345 4.07 38.08 -13.52
N THR A 346 4.92 38.21 -14.53
CA THR A 346 5.19 37.17 -15.54
C THR A 346 5.88 35.98 -14.87
N THR A 347 5.12 35.14 -14.17
CA THR A 347 5.60 33.83 -13.74
C THR A 347 5.30 32.86 -14.87
N ASP A 348 6.34 32.19 -15.39
CA ASP A 348 6.19 30.94 -16.15
C ASP A 348 5.60 29.89 -15.20
N PHE A 349 4.31 30.00 -14.90
CA PHE A 349 3.55 29.10 -14.04
C PHE A 349 2.24 28.77 -14.73
N HIS A 350 2.00 27.47 -14.91
CA HIS A 350 0.89 26.94 -15.69
C HIS A 350 0.09 25.96 -14.82
N PRO A 351 -0.81 26.48 -13.96
CA PRO A 351 -1.57 25.67 -12.99
C PRO A 351 -2.26 24.45 -13.60
N PRO A 352 -2.88 24.52 -14.82
CA PRO A 352 -3.51 23.34 -15.42
C PRO A 352 -2.56 22.16 -15.65
N THR A 353 -1.26 22.41 -15.82
CA THR A 353 -0.28 21.31 -15.99
C THR A 353 -0.01 20.60 -14.67
N TRP A 354 -0.12 21.28 -13.53
CA TRP A 354 0.00 20.62 -12.23
C TRP A 354 -1.17 19.67 -11.98
N SER A 355 -2.40 20.16 -12.08
CA SER A 355 -3.59 19.32 -11.83
C SER A 355 -3.73 18.19 -12.84
N GLU A 356 -3.47 18.43 -14.14
CA GLU A 356 -3.52 17.37 -15.17
C GLU A 356 -2.50 16.26 -14.90
N GLN A 357 -1.26 16.62 -14.54
CA GLN A 357 -0.21 15.63 -14.32
C GLN A 357 -0.34 14.95 -12.95
N GLY A 358 -0.84 15.67 -11.93
CA GLY A 358 -1.19 15.08 -10.64
C GLY A 358 -2.25 14.00 -10.78
N GLY A 359 -3.33 14.27 -11.55
CA GLY A 359 -4.36 13.26 -11.82
C GLY A 359 -3.84 12.03 -12.58
N LYS A 360 -2.81 12.17 -13.42
CA LYS A 360 -2.13 11.01 -14.05
C LYS A 360 -1.32 10.19 -13.04
N VAL A 361 -0.65 10.85 -12.10
CA VAL A 361 0.07 10.18 -11.01
C VAL A 361 -0.90 9.40 -10.12
N ASP A 362 -2.03 9.99 -9.74
CA ASP A 362 -3.06 9.30 -8.94
C ASP A 362 -3.66 8.09 -9.69
N SER A 363 -3.94 8.24 -10.99
CA SER A 363 -4.41 7.14 -11.83
C SER A 363 -3.40 5.99 -11.89
N ALA A 364 -2.11 6.31 -12.04
CA ALA A 364 -1.04 5.33 -12.04
C ALA A 364 -0.84 4.66 -10.67
N ALA A 365 -1.02 5.41 -9.58
CA ALA A 365 -1.00 4.86 -8.22
C ALA A 365 -2.08 3.79 -8.04
N GLN A 366 -3.28 4.07 -8.55
CA GLN A 366 -4.40 3.16 -8.51
C GLN A 366 -4.16 1.91 -9.37
N GLU A 367 -3.70 2.06 -10.61
CA GLU A 367 -3.40 0.94 -11.51
C GLU A 367 -2.27 0.04 -10.95
N PHE A 368 -1.22 0.66 -10.40
CA PHE A 368 -0.15 -0.04 -9.70
C PHE A 368 -0.71 -0.90 -8.56
N TYR A 369 -1.53 -0.30 -7.70
CA TYR A 369 -2.05 -0.98 -6.51
C TYR A 369 -3.00 -2.14 -6.87
N ILE A 370 -3.84 -1.95 -7.89
CA ILE A 370 -4.70 -3.01 -8.46
C ILE A 370 -3.86 -4.20 -8.92
N THR A 371 -2.79 -3.91 -9.65
CA THR A 371 -1.90 -4.92 -10.22
C THR A 371 -1.07 -5.62 -9.14
N ALA A 372 -0.77 -4.92 -8.05
CA ALA A 372 -0.03 -5.44 -6.90
C ALA A 372 -0.87 -6.32 -5.97
N GLU A 373 -2.20 -6.31 -6.07
CA GLU A 373 -3.09 -7.06 -5.18
C GLU A 373 -2.72 -8.55 -5.05
N PRO A 374 -2.40 -9.30 -6.12
CA PRO A 374 -2.12 -10.72 -5.97
C PRO A 374 -0.86 -11.00 -5.15
N VAL A 375 0.04 -10.03 -5.01
CA VAL A 375 1.19 -10.07 -4.09
C VAL A 375 0.74 -9.81 -2.65
N ILE A 376 -0.09 -8.78 -2.43
CA ILE A 376 -0.58 -8.37 -1.10
C ILE A 376 -1.44 -9.47 -0.45
N THR A 377 -2.21 -10.18 -1.27
CA THR A 377 -3.25 -11.13 -0.81
C THR A 377 -2.81 -12.58 -0.89
N MET A 378 -1.57 -12.80 -1.34
CA MET A 378 -0.98 -14.11 -1.48
C MET A 378 -0.96 -14.84 -0.14
N ARG A 379 -1.57 -16.03 -0.10
CA ARG A 379 -1.53 -16.88 1.10
C ARG A 379 -0.14 -17.49 1.28
N PRO A 380 0.25 -17.85 2.51
CA PRO A 380 1.47 -18.62 2.76
C PRO A 380 1.55 -19.87 1.87
N PHE A 381 2.72 -20.12 1.30
CA PHE A 381 3.00 -21.34 0.57
C PHE A 381 2.80 -22.54 1.49
N ALA A 382 1.97 -23.50 1.07
CA ALA A 382 1.65 -24.67 1.86
C ALA A 382 2.47 -25.89 1.40
N ALA A 383 3.25 -26.47 2.31
CA ALA A 383 3.91 -27.75 2.04
C ALA A 383 2.87 -28.87 1.89
N LYS A 384 3.04 -29.72 0.87
CA LYS A 384 2.25 -30.94 0.62
C LYS A 384 2.86 -32.17 1.29
N SER A 385 4.14 -32.10 1.67
CA SER A 385 4.81 -33.12 2.46
C SER A 385 5.76 -32.53 3.51
N ASN A 386 6.22 -33.38 4.43
CA ASN A 386 7.24 -33.02 5.43
C ASN A 386 8.67 -33.11 4.86
N SER A 387 8.85 -32.95 3.55
CA SER A 387 10.20 -32.95 2.96
C SER A 387 10.96 -31.67 3.36
N PRO A 388 12.26 -31.77 3.65
CA PRO A 388 13.15 -30.61 3.80
C PRO A 388 13.19 -29.68 2.59
N ILE A 389 12.88 -30.15 1.37
CA ILE A 389 12.80 -29.28 0.18
C ILE A 389 11.62 -28.32 0.31
N GLU A 390 10.46 -28.83 0.70
CA GLU A 390 9.25 -28.02 0.89
C GLU A 390 9.36 -27.13 2.12
N SER A 391 9.98 -27.60 3.20
CA SER A 391 10.27 -26.78 4.38
C SER A 391 11.12 -25.56 4.02
N ALA A 392 12.11 -25.73 3.14
CA ALA A 392 12.91 -24.61 2.63
C ALA A 392 12.09 -23.65 1.75
N ALA A 393 11.16 -24.16 0.95
CA ALA A 393 10.27 -23.33 0.12
C ALA A 393 9.32 -22.50 0.99
N VAL A 394 8.73 -23.09 2.03
CA VAL A 394 7.89 -22.39 3.02
C VAL A 394 8.70 -21.30 3.73
N ALA A 395 9.92 -21.60 4.17
CA ALA A 395 10.78 -20.62 4.83
C ALA A 395 11.17 -19.46 3.90
N GLY A 396 11.48 -19.74 2.63
CA GLY A 396 11.74 -18.72 1.61
C GLY A 396 10.52 -17.84 1.33
N ASP A 397 9.35 -18.45 1.16
CA ASP A 397 8.08 -17.74 0.95
C ASP A 397 7.73 -16.81 2.12
N ALA A 398 7.90 -17.29 3.35
CA ALA A 398 7.66 -16.49 4.56
C ALA A 398 8.50 -15.20 4.62
N SER A 399 9.72 -15.22 4.05
CA SER A 399 10.57 -14.03 3.97
C SER A 399 10.05 -12.97 2.98
N CYS A 400 9.15 -13.34 2.07
CA CYS A 400 8.56 -12.44 1.07
C CYS A 400 7.23 -11.83 1.54
N LEU A 401 6.35 -12.59 2.16
CA LEU A 401 4.94 -12.19 2.32
C LEU A 401 4.71 -11.00 3.27
N VAL A 402 5.50 -10.87 4.34
CA VAL A 402 5.33 -9.78 5.31
C VAL A 402 5.93 -8.45 4.80
N PRO A 403 7.09 -8.40 4.14
CA PRO A 403 7.61 -7.10 3.69
C PRO A 403 6.84 -6.50 2.51
N TRP A 404 6.35 -7.33 1.58
CA TRP A 404 5.80 -6.83 0.31
C TRP A 404 4.50 -6.02 0.43
N HIS A 405 3.61 -6.36 1.35
CA HIS A 405 2.38 -5.57 1.52
C HIS A 405 2.68 -4.14 1.98
N ARG A 406 3.63 -3.96 2.91
CA ARG A 406 4.06 -2.66 3.42
C ARG A 406 4.74 -1.83 2.34
N ILE A 407 5.62 -2.49 1.57
CA ILE A 407 6.32 -1.87 0.45
C ILE A 407 5.34 -1.36 -0.61
N VAL A 408 4.34 -2.17 -0.98
CA VAL A 408 3.32 -1.77 -1.96
C VAL A 408 2.43 -0.65 -1.43
N ALA A 409 2.01 -0.70 -0.15
CA ALA A 409 1.23 0.36 0.47
C ALA A 409 2.01 1.69 0.50
N GLY A 410 3.28 1.65 0.92
CA GLY A 410 4.17 2.80 0.90
C GLY A 410 4.36 3.42 -0.49
N ALA A 411 4.53 2.58 -1.51
CA ALA A 411 4.61 3.04 -2.89
C ALA A 411 3.31 3.70 -3.37
N LYS A 412 2.14 3.11 -3.06
CA LYS A 412 0.83 3.68 -3.39
C LYS A 412 0.66 5.05 -2.73
N GLU A 413 0.79 5.11 -1.42
CA GLU A 413 0.61 6.35 -0.65
C GLU A 413 1.58 7.44 -1.08
N GLY A 414 2.85 7.10 -1.32
CA GLY A 414 3.83 8.06 -1.81
C GLY A 414 3.45 8.64 -3.18
N MET A 415 2.89 7.84 -4.08
CA MET A 415 2.39 8.35 -5.36
C MET A 415 1.15 9.22 -5.19
N THR A 416 0.13 8.75 -4.46
CA THR A 416 -1.10 9.53 -4.22
C THR A 416 -0.80 10.85 -3.52
N THR A 417 0.14 10.85 -2.57
CA THR A 417 0.61 12.07 -1.89
C THR A 417 1.21 13.05 -2.90
N VAL A 418 2.08 12.59 -3.80
CA VAL A 418 2.66 13.45 -4.84
C VAL A 418 1.60 13.96 -5.81
N GLY A 419 0.71 13.09 -6.30
CA GLY A 419 -0.35 13.46 -7.22
C GLY A 419 -1.31 14.49 -6.62
N SER A 420 -1.77 14.25 -5.39
CA SER A 420 -2.64 15.17 -4.65
C SER A 420 -1.96 16.52 -4.38
N LYS A 421 -0.69 16.53 -3.99
CA LYS A 421 0.09 17.78 -3.81
C LYS A 421 0.26 18.54 -5.12
N MET A 422 0.40 17.85 -6.24
CA MET A 422 0.41 18.48 -7.56
C MET A 422 -0.95 19.10 -7.88
N ILE A 423 -2.06 18.39 -7.65
CA ILE A 423 -3.42 18.92 -7.86
C ILE A 423 -3.67 20.14 -6.98
N GLY A 424 -3.38 20.04 -5.68
CA GLY A 424 -3.47 21.16 -4.74
C GLY A 424 -2.64 22.36 -5.19
N THR A 425 -1.38 22.14 -5.61
CA THR A 425 -0.53 23.21 -6.18
C THR A 425 -1.17 23.85 -7.41
N GLY A 426 -1.88 23.09 -8.25
CA GLY A 426 -2.61 23.66 -9.39
C GLY A 426 -3.88 24.42 -9.00
N ASN A 427 -4.59 23.97 -7.97
CA ASN A 427 -5.87 24.51 -7.52
C ASN A 427 -5.71 25.78 -6.65
N ASP A 428 -4.71 25.81 -5.76
CA ASP A 428 -4.42 26.95 -4.88
C ASP A 428 -3.84 28.16 -5.62
N TYR A 429 -3.46 27.98 -6.89
CA TYR A 429 -2.77 29.01 -7.65
C TYR A 429 -3.73 29.92 -8.42
N SER A 430 -3.91 31.14 -7.90
CA SER A 430 -4.42 32.29 -8.63
C SER A 430 -3.45 33.49 -8.60
N ALA A 431 -2.44 33.44 -9.47
CA ALA A 431 -1.80 34.60 -10.10
C ALA A 431 -0.76 35.49 -9.36
N THR A 432 -0.13 35.11 -8.23
CA THR A 432 0.98 35.92 -7.66
C THR A 432 2.24 35.14 -7.23
N GLU A 433 3.39 35.82 -7.08
CA GLU A 433 4.63 35.23 -6.52
C GLU A 433 4.52 34.91 -5.01
N GLU A 434 3.65 35.61 -4.28
CA GLU A 434 3.40 35.37 -2.85
C GLU A 434 2.64 34.04 -2.64
N ASP A 435 1.72 33.72 -3.56
CA ASP A 435 1.04 32.42 -3.61
C ASP A 435 1.99 31.29 -4.02
N ASN A 436 3.03 31.58 -4.83
CA ASN A 436 4.06 30.60 -5.19
C ASN A 436 4.90 30.14 -4.00
N ALA A 437 5.33 31.09 -3.16
CA ALA A 437 6.06 30.75 -1.94
C ALA A 437 5.17 30.02 -0.93
N SER A 438 3.89 30.41 -0.84
CA SER A 438 2.92 29.78 0.06
C SER A 438 2.60 28.34 -0.37
N ALA A 439 2.34 28.09 -1.66
CA ALA A 439 2.13 26.74 -2.18
C ALA A 439 3.38 25.85 -2.07
N ALA A 440 4.58 26.42 -2.21
CA ALA A 440 5.83 25.71 -1.98
C ALA A 440 5.95 25.27 -0.51
N GLY A 441 5.69 26.20 0.43
CA GLY A 441 5.70 25.94 1.86
C GLY A 441 4.61 24.98 2.32
N ARG A 442 3.43 25.04 1.71
CA ARG A 442 2.33 24.12 1.93
C ARG A 442 2.72 22.74 1.40
N PHE A 443 2.77 22.54 0.10
CA PHE A 443 2.80 21.18 -0.45
C PHE A 443 4.18 20.51 -0.44
N TRP A 444 5.28 21.25 -0.46
CA TRP A 444 6.59 20.68 -0.86
C TRP A 444 7.74 20.86 0.15
N VAL A 445 7.53 21.65 1.21
CA VAL A 445 8.46 21.83 2.35
C VAL A 445 7.89 21.12 3.55
#